data_AF-A0A2J8K3W7-F1
#
_entry.id   AF-A0A2J8K3W7-F1
#
_cell.length_a   1.000
_cell.length_b   1.000
_cell.length_c   1.000
_cell.angle_alpha   90.00
_cell.angle_beta   90.00
_cell.angle_gamma   90.00
#
_symmetry.space_group_name_H-M   'P 1'
#
loop_
_entity.id
_entity.type
_entity.pdbx_description
1 polymer ?
#
loop_
_entity_poly.entity_id
_entity_poly.type
_entity_poly.pdbx_seq_one_letter_code
_entity_poly.pdbx_strand_id
1 'polypeptide(L)'
;KALPRRLVGLASLRAVSTSSMGTLPKRVKIVEVGPRDGLQNEKVTKKFYSMGCYEISLGDTIGVGTPGIMKDMLSAVMQEVPLAALAVHCHDTYGQALANTLMALQMGVSVVDSSVAGLGGCPYAQGASGNLATEDLVYMLEGLGIHTGVNLQKLLEAGNFICQALNRKTSSKVAQATCKL
;
A
#
# COMPACT_ATOMS: atom_id res chain seq x y z
N LYS A 1 40.36 -14.05 28.24
CA LYS A 1 39.18 -14.90 28.49
C LYS A 1 38.24 -14.78 27.30
N ALA A 2 38.11 -15.84 26.51
CA ALA A 2 37.33 -15.87 25.27
C ALA A 2 35.83 -16.04 25.55
N LEU A 3 34.98 -15.38 24.77
CA LEU A 3 33.51 -15.53 24.78
C LEU A 3 33.10 -16.84 24.08
N PRO A 4 32.08 -17.57 24.57
CA PRO A 4 31.72 -18.87 24.01
C PRO A 4 30.96 -18.70 22.69
N ARG A 5 31.40 -19.47 21.69
CA ARG A 5 30.68 -19.75 20.45
C ARG A 5 29.55 -20.76 20.71
N ARG A 6 28.42 -20.57 20.02
CA ARG A 6 27.24 -21.46 19.81
C ARG A 6 26.04 -21.21 20.74
N LEU A 7 24.99 -20.62 20.17
CA LEU A 7 23.79 -21.38 19.78
C LEU A 7 22.92 -20.53 18.83
N VAL A 8 23.27 -20.49 17.54
CA VAL A 8 22.29 -20.09 16.52
C VAL A 8 21.58 -21.37 16.12
N GLY A 9 20.41 -21.61 16.70
CA GLY A 9 19.51 -22.66 16.26
C GLY A 9 19.03 -22.31 14.85
N LEU A 10 19.52 -23.07 13.86
CA LEU A 10 19.05 -23.01 12.49
C LEU A 10 17.65 -23.62 12.46
N ALA A 11 16.63 -22.81 12.78
CA ALA A 11 15.25 -23.18 12.53
C ALA A 11 15.10 -23.28 11.01
N SER A 12 15.02 -24.52 10.52
CA SER A 12 14.76 -24.85 9.12
C SER A 12 13.42 -24.22 8.75
N LEU A 13 13.44 -23.07 8.06
CA LEU A 13 12.27 -22.52 7.40
C LEU A 13 11.87 -23.54 6.33
N ARG A 14 10.88 -24.37 6.65
CA ARG A 14 10.15 -25.12 5.62
C ARG A 14 9.52 -24.07 4.70
N ALA A 15 10.02 -23.99 3.48
CA ALA A 15 9.34 -23.28 2.40
C ALA A 15 7.94 -23.87 2.29
N VAL A 16 6.94 -23.10 2.70
CA VAL A 16 5.53 -23.42 2.42
C VAL A 16 5.40 -23.33 0.91
N SER A 17 5.11 -24.46 0.27
CA SER A 17 4.84 -24.53 -1.16
C SER A 17 3.61 -23.67 -1.45
N THR A 18 3.82 -22.47 -2.01
CA THR A 18 2.75 -21.54 -2.38
C THR A 18 2.09 -22.01 -3.67
N SER A 19 1.24 -23.03 -3.58
CA SER A 19 0.40 -23.42 -4.70
C SER A 19 -0.70 -22.37 -4.90
N SER A 20 -0.59 -21.63 -6.01
CA SER A 20 -1.58 -20.72 -6.62
C SER A 20 -1.80 -19.34 -6.00
N MET A 21 -0.73 -18.62 -5.62
CA MET A 21 -0.83 -17.16 -5.74
C MET A 21 -0.96 -16.84 -7.23
N GLY A 22 -2.04 -16.18 -7.64
CA GLY A 22 -2.15 -15.60 -8.97
C GLY A 22 -0.89 -14.80 -9.29
N THR A 23 -0.46 -14.81 -10.55
CA THR A 23 0.80 -14.16 -10.95
C THR A 23 0.77 -12.68 -10.58
N LEU A 24 1.53 -12.31 -9.54
CA LEU A 24 1.70 -10.91 -9.13
C LEU A 24 2.24 -10.07 -10.31
N PRO A 25 1.85 -8.79 -10.41
CA PRO A 25 2.37 -7.94 -11.46
C PRO A 25 3.89 -7.79 -11.32
N LYS A 26 4.62 -7.82 -12.45
CA LYS A 26 6.08 -7.60 -12.46
C LYS A 26 6.48 -6.17 -12.12
N ARG A 27 5.56 -5.22 -12.33
CA ARG A 27 5.77 -3.80 -12.10
C ARG A 27 4.51 -3.16 -11.54
N VAL A 28 4.66 -2.32 -10.54
CA VAL A 28 3.57 -1.52 -9.96
C VAL A 28 3.91 -0.03 -10.11
N LYS A 29 2.96 0.74 -10.61
CA LYS A 29 2.99 2.21 -10.61
C LYS A 29 2.45 2.69 -9.26
N ILE A 30 3.25 3.48 -8.55
CA ILE A 30 2.81 4.15 -7.33
C ILE A 30 2.37 5.57 -7.69
N VAL A 31 1.19 5.97 -7.23
CA VAL A 31 0.69 7.34 -7.35
C VAL A 31 0.78 7.99 -5.97
N GLU A 32 1.66 8.98 -5.83
CA GLU A 32 1.75 9.79 -4.62
C GLU A 32 0.55 10.73 -4.52
N VAL A 33 -0.13 10.69 -3.37
CA VAL A 33 -1.32 11.50 -3.12
C VAL A 33 -1.21 12.28 -1.81
N GLY A 34 -1.82 13.46 -1.78
CA GLY A 34 -2.00 14.24 -0.55
C GLY A 34 -3.13 13.70 0.34
N PRO A 35 -3.55 14.48 1.35
CA PRO A 35 -4.73 14.18 2.15
C PRO A 35 -5.98 14.19 1.25
N ARG A 36 -6.54 13.02 0.95
CA ARG A 36 -7.76 12.88 0.18
C ARG A 36 -8.50 11.59 0.51
N ASP A 37 -9.79 11.64 0.26
CA ASP A 37 -10.69 10.50 0.30
C ASP A 37 -10.70 9.80 -1.07
N GLY A 38 -10.84 8.48 -1.06
CA GLY A 38 -11.00 7.69 -2.26
C GLY A 38 -12.48 7.54 -2.67
N LEU A 39 -12.72 7.06 -3.88
CA LEU A 39 -14.07 6.77 -4.38
C LEU A 39 -14.42 5.30 -4.15
N GLN A 40 -15.45 5.00 -3.36
CA GLN A 40 -15.92 3.63 -3.14
C GLN A 40 -17.31 3.41 -3.75
N ASN A 41 -17.40 3.24 -5.08
CA ASN A 41 -18.68 2.91 -5.70
C ASN A 41 -18.57 2.26 -7.10
N GLU A 42 -18.85 0.96 -7.15
CA GLU A 42 -18.83 0.13 -8.37
C GLU A 42 -19.73 0.69 -9.49
N LYS A 43 -20.95 1.15 -9.14
CA LYS A 43 -21.92 1.67 -10.12
C LYS A 43 -21.45 2.96 -10.77
N VAL A 44 -20.63 3.73 -10.06
CA VAL A 44 -20.11 5.01 -10.56
C VAL A 44 -18.81 4.80 -11.35
N THR A 45 -18.03 3.76 -11.05
CA THR A 45 -16.80 3.42 -11.79
C THR A 45 -17.05 3.28 -13.29
N LYS A 46 -18.05 2.48 -13.71
CA LYS A 46 -18.41 2.34 -15.13
C LYS A 46 -18.75 3.68 -15.77
N LYS A 47 -19.47 4.54 -15.04
CA LYS A 47 -19.88 5.86 -15.53
C LYS A 47 -18.69 6.79 -15.70
N PHE A 48 -17.76 6.83 -14.75
CA PHE A 48 -16.52 7.60 -14.89
C PHE A 48 -15.71 7.14 -16.09
N TYR A 49 -15.59 5.82 -16.27
CA TYR A 49 -14.88 5.26 -17.41
C TYR A 49 -15.53 5.66 -18.74
N SER A 50 -16.86 5.53 -18.85
CA SER A 50 -17.60 5.91 -20.06
C SER A 50 -17.61 7.42 -20.33
N MET A 51 -17.38 8.25 -19.30
CA MET A 51 -17.21 9.70 -19.43
C MET A 51 -15.79 10.10 -19.84
N GLY A 52 -14.86 9.15 -19.99
CA GLY A 52 -13.50 9.38 -20.49
C GLY A 52 -12.40 9.38 -19.44
N CYS A 53 -12.67 8.96 -18.19
CA CYS A 53 -11.60 8.74 -17.21
C CYS A 53 -10.70 7.58 -17.68
N TYR A 54 -9.40 7.84 -17.84
CA TYR A 54 -8.42 6.83 -18.28
C TYR A 54 -7.98 5.87 -17.16
N GLU A 55 -8.12 6.30 -15.90
CA GLU A 55 -7.76 5.56 -14.69
C GLU A 55 -8.75 5.94 -13.58
N ILE A 56 -9.21 4.96 -12.80
CA ILE A 56 -10.17 5.13 -11.71
C ILE A 56 -9.60 4.47 -10.47
N SER A 57 -9.34 5.29 -9.45
CA SER A 57 -8.81 4.84 -8.17
C SER A 57 -9.95 4.48 -7.21
N LEU A 58 -10.02 3.20 -6.85
CA LEU A 58 -11.01 2.62 -5.96
C LEU A 58 -10.55 2.77 -4.51
N GLY A 59 -11.31 3.54 -3.74
CA GLY A 59 -10.96 3.95 -2.39
C GLY A 59 -11.56 3.07 -1.29
N ASP A 60 -10.76 2.74 -0.27
CA ASP A 60 -11.22 2.45 1.09
C ASP A 60 -10.93 3.68 1.96
N THR A 61 -11.89 4.60 1.94
CA THR A 61 -11.72 5.97 2.47
C THR A 61 -11.64 6.05 3.98
N ILE A 62 -12.26 5.10 4.68
CA ILE A 62 -12.28 5.06 6.15
C ILE A 62 -11.40 3.93 6.70
N GLY A 63 -10.74 3.17 5.83
CA GLY A 63 -9.79 2.12 6.19
C GLY A 63 -10.43 0.90 6.87
N VAL A 64 -11.74 0.67 6.69
CA VAL A 64 -12.47 -0.46 7.32
C VAL A 64 -12.53 -1.69 6.42
N GLY A 65 -12.11 -1.55 5.16
CA GLY A 65 -12.07 -2.64 4.20
C GLY A 65 -11.17 -3.76 4.70
N THR A 66 -11.56 -4.99 4.37
CA THR A 66 -10.73 -6.18 4.60
C THR A 66 -10.45 -6.87 3.27
N PRO A 67 -9.46 -7.79 3.20
CA PRO A 67 -9.10 -8.42 1.93
C PRO A 67 -10.27 -9.13 1.23
N GLY A 68 -11.21 -9.71 1.99
CA GLY A 68 -12.43 -10.29 1.41
C GLY A 68 -13.30 -9.24 0.70
N ILE A 69 -13.54 -8.10 1.37
CA ILE A 69 -14.33 -6.99 0.82
C ILE A 69 -13.64 -6.39 -0.41
N MET A 70 -12.32 -6.20 -0.35
CA MET A 70 -11.53 -5.71 -1.49
C MET A 70 -11.67 -6.64 -2.69
N LYS A 71 -11.60 -7.96 -2.45
CA LYS A 71 -11.72 -8.96 -3.50
C LYS A 71 -13.09 -8.93 -4.17
N ASP A 72 -14.16 -8.87 -3.39
CA ASP A 72 -15.52 -8.87 -3.91
C ASP A 72 -15.78 -7.60 -4.74
N MET A 73 -15.35 -6.43 -4.23
CA MET A 73 -15.46 -5.15 -4.92
C MET A 73 -14.69 -5.13 -6.25
N LEU A 74 -13.43 -5.55 -6.27
CA LEU A 74 -12.65 -5.62 -7.49
C LEU A 74 -13.26 -6.62 -8.49
N SER A 75 -13.75 -7.76 -8.01
CA SER A 75 -14.38 -8.78 -8.86
C SER A 75 -15.60 -8.23 -9.60
N ALA A 76 -16.41 -7.41 -8.92
CA ALA A 76 -17.57 -6.75 -9.51
C ALA A 76 -17.16 -5.66 -10.50
N VAL A 77 -16.21 -4.79 -10.14
CA VAL A 77 -15.75 -3.70 -11.01
C VAL A 77 -15.08 -4.22 -12.29
N MET A 78 -14.31 -5.30 -12.19
CA MET A 78 -13.62 -5.90 -13.33
C MET A 78 -14.56 -6.51 -14.38
N GLN A 79 -15.86 -6.69 -14.08
CA GLN A 79 -16.86 -7.06 -15.10
C GLN A 79 -17.19 -5.89 -16.05
N GLU A 80 -16.93 -4.66 -15.62
CA GLU A 80 -17.44 -3.46 -16.28
C GLU A 80 -16.33 -2.50 -16.75
N VAL A 81 -15.16 -2.56 -16.10
CA VAL A 81 -14.02 -1.67 -16.36
C VAL A 81 -12.75 -2.51 -16.55
N PRO A 82 -11.95 -2.27 -17.60
CA PRO A 82 -10.74 -3.03 -17.81
C PRO A 82 -9.75 -2.83 -16.66
N LEU A 83 -9.12 -3.92 -16.21
CA LEU A 83 -8.17 -3.93 -15.10
C LEU A 83 -7.05 -2.89 -15.23
N ALA A 84 -6.59 -2.62 -16.47
CA ALA A 84 -5.56 -1.63 -16.74
C ALA A 84 -5.98 -0.17 -16.45
N ALA A 85 -7.28 0.10 -16.32
CA ALA A 85 -7.83 1.40 -15.94
C ALA A 85 -8.18 1.48 -14.44
N LEU A 86 -7.81 0.48 -13.64
CA LEU A 86 -8.10 0.44 -12.20
C LEU A 86 -6.85 0.71 -11.38
N ALA A 87 -7.01 1.53 -10.34
CA ALA A 87 -6.07 1.72 -9.25
C ALA A 87 -6.77 1.46 -7.91
N VAL A 88 -6.01 1.28 -6.84
CA VAL A 88 -6.54 1.17 -5.48
C VAL A 88 -5.93 2.21 -4.56
N HIS A 89 -6.77 2.75 -3.66
CA HIS A 89 -6.38 3.71 -2.63
C HIS A 89 -6.89 3.20 -1.28
N CYS A 90 -6.00 2.74 -0.41
CA CYS A 90 -6.38 2.18 0.89
C CYS A 90 -5.90 3.09 2.02
N HIS A 91 -6.81 3.50 2.91
CA HIS A 91 -6.43 4.11 4.19
C HIS A 91 -6.04 3.02 5.19
N ASP A 92 -5.09 3.35 6.06
CA ASP A 92 -4.52 2.43 7.05
C ASP A 92 -5.10 2.65 8.46
N THR A 93 -6.30 3.24 8.55
CA THR A 93 -6.99 3.57 9.82
C THR A 93 -7.10 2.35 10.75
N TYR A 94 -7.36 1.16 10.20
CA TYR A 94 -7.45 -0.10 10.96
C TYR A 94 -6.31 -1.08 10.63
N GLY A 95 -5.19 -0.60 10.09
CA GLY A 95 -4.02 -1.42 9.77
C GLY A 95 -4.25 -2.41 8.62
N GLN A 96 -5.24 -2.15 7.74
CA GLN A 96 -5.63 -3.04 6.65
C GLN A 96 -5.03 -2.63 5.30
N ALA A 97 -4.37 -1.48 5.17
CA ALA A 97 -4.08 -0.91 3.86
C ALA A 97 -3.11 -1.77 3.03
N LEU A 98 -2.04 -2.28 3.64
CA LEU A 98 -1.11 -3.19 2.96
C LEU A 98 -1.77 -4.52 2.59
N ALA A 99 -2.61 -5.07 3.47
CA ALA A 99 -3.29 -6.34 3.23
C ALA A 99 -4.31 -6.22 2.08
N ASN A 100 -5.08 -5.14 2.04
CA ASN A 100 -6.01 -4.83 0.96
C ASN A 100 -5.27 -4.56 -0.35
N THR A 101 -4.15 -3.82 -0.29
CA THR A 101 -3.29 -3.60 -1.45
C THR A 101 -2.74 -4.92 -1.99
N LEU A 102 -2.25 -5.81 -1.13
CA LEU A 102 -1.76 -7.13 -1.54
C LEU A 102 -2.85 -7.95 -2.24
N MET A 103 -4.08 -7.93 -1.70
CA MET A 103 -5.22 -8.58 -2.37
C MET A 103 -5.47 -7.99 -3.76
N ALA A 104 -5.44 -6.67 -3.91
CA ALA A 104 -5.60 -6.02 -5.21
C ALA A 104 -4.49 -6.41 -6.19
N LEU A 105 -3.23 -6.51 -5.74
CA LEU A 105 -2.11 -6.98 -6.54
C LEU A 105 -2.29 -8.44 -6.99
N GLN A 106 -2.81 -9.31 -6.10
CA GLN A 106 -3.12 -10.71 -6.42
C GLN A 106 -4.26 -10.82 -7.46
N MET A 107 -5.14 -9.82 -7.53
CA MET A 107 -6.17 -9.69 -8.57
C MET A 107 -5.66 -9.01 -9.85
N GLY A 108 -4.39 -8.63 -9.89
CA GLY A 108 -3.71 -8.09 -11.06
C GLY A 108 -3.74 -6.57 -11.19
N VAL A 109 -4.27 -5.84 -10.18
CA VAL A 109 -4.12 -4.38 -10.14
C VAL A 109 -2.63 -4.04 -10.11
N SER A 110 -2.22 -3.04 -10.88
CA SER A 110 -0.80 -2.64 -11.00
C SER A 110 -0.58 -1.14 -10.77
N VAL A 111 -1.59 -0.44 -10.27
CA VAL A 111 -1.52 0.98 -9.87
C VAL A 111 -2.06 1.12 -8.45
N VAL A 112 -1.27 1.72 -7.56
CA VAL A 112 -1.62 1.87 -6.14
C VAL A 112 -1.35 3.30 -5.70
N ASP A 113 -2.34 3.91 -5.07
CA ASP A 113 -2.22 5.21 -4.43
C ASP A 113 -1.63 5.03 -3.02
N SER A 114 -0.67 5.88 -2.67
CA SER A 114 -0.06 5.93 -1.33
C SER A 114 0.44 7.33 -1.04
N SER A 115 0.83 7.60 0.20
CA SER A 115 1.30 8.92 0.61
C SER A 115 2.61 8.82 1.37
N VAL A 116 3.58 9.64 0.98
CA VAL A 116 4.88 9.75 1.66
C VAL A 116 4.69 9.88 3.18
N ALA A 117 5.46 9.14 3.98
CA ALA A 117 5.38 9.11 5.44
C ALA A 117 3.98 8.82 6.02
N GLY A 118 3.05 8.29 5.22
CA GLY A 118 1.63 8.14 5.57
C GLY A 118 0.96 9.47 5.89
N LEU A 119 1.25 10.51 5.08
CA LEU A 119 0.52 11.78 5.14
C LEU A 119 -0.96 11.58 4.80
N GLY A 120 -1.80 12.47 5.33
CA GLY A 120 -3.26 12.29 5.35
C GLY A 120 -3.78 11.98 6.76
N GLY A 121 -5.09 11.76 6.85
CA GLY A 121 -5.85 11.66 8.10
C GLY A 121 -6.47 13.00 8.53
N CYS A 122 -7.40 12.95 9.47
CA CYS A 122 -8.10 14.15 9.94
C CYS A 122 -7.26 14.90 10.99
N PRO A 123 -6.89 16.18 10.78
CA PRO A 123 -6.17 16.97 11.79
C PRO A 123 -6.96 17.17 13.09
N TYR A 124 -8.27 16.88 13.07
CA TYR A 124 -9.19 17.00 14.21
C TYR A 124 -9.48 15.67 14.92
N ALA A 125 -9.08 14.52 14.37
CA ALA A 125 -9.30 13.20 14.97
C ALA A 125 -7.96 12.52 15.27
N GLN A 126 -7.52 12.64 16.53
CA GLN A 126 -6.31 11.99 17.02
C GLN A 126 -6.39 10.46 16.83
N GLY A 127 -5.52 9.92 15.96
CA GLY A 127 -5.30 8.47 15.84
C GLY A 127 -5.92 7.80 14.61
N ALA A 128 -6.71 8.50 13.79
CA ALA A 128 -7.10 7.96 12.49
C ALA A 128 -5.90 8.02 11.53
N SER A 129 -5.16 6.90 11.39
CA SER A 129 -4.18 6.78 10.30
C SER A 129 -4.90 7.03 8.97
N GLY A 130 -4.31 7.92 8.16
CA GLY A 130 -4.84 8.29 6.85
C GLY A 130 -4.40 7.30 5.79
N ASN A 131 -3.74 7.80 4.75
CA ASN A 131 -3.28 6.99 3.63
C ASN A 131 -2.23 5.95 4.05
N LEU A 132 -2.14 4.88 3.25
CA LEU A 132 -1.00 3.96 3.25
C LEU A 132 0.32 4.72 3.07
N ALA A 133 1.31 4.44 3.93
CA ALA A 133 2.66 5.01 3.79
C ALA A 133 3.40 4.42 2.59
N THR A 134 3.92 5.28 1.72
CA THR A 134 4.61 4.86 0.49
C THR A 134 5.85 4.01 0.77
N GLU A 135 6.59 4.32 1.83
CA GLU A 135 7.79 3.57 2.23
C GLU A 135 7.46 2.13 2.60
N ASP A 136 6.35 1.93 3.30
CA ASP A 136 5.89 0.61 3.73
C ASP A 136 5.41 -0.21 2.52
N LEU A 137 4.76 0.46 1.56
CA LEU A 137 4.38 -0.14 0.27
C LEU A 137 5.61 -0.54 -0.56
N VAL A 138 6.57 0.38 -0.76
CA VAL A 138 7.80 0.10 -1.52
C VAL A 138 8.57 -1.04 -0.88
N TYR A 139 8.71 -1.06 0.45
CA TYR A 139 9.36 -2.14 1.17
C TYR A 139 8.71 -3.50 0.91
N MET A 140 7.37 -3.58 0.95
CA MET A 140 6.65 -4.80 0.60
C MET A 140 6.89 -5.21 -0.87
N LEU A 141 6.78 -4.27 -1.80
CA LEU A 141 6.93 -4.54 -3.24
C LEU A 141 8.35 -4.99 -3.60
N GLU A 142 9.39 -4.36 -3.05
CA GLU A 142 10.78 -4.78 -3.21
C GLU A 142 11.00 -6.19 -2.66
N GLY A 143 10.46 -6.49 -1.47
CA GLY A 143 10.54 -7.82 -0.86
C GLY A 143 9.81 -8.92 -1.67
N LEU A 144 8.77 -8.55 -2.40
CA LEU A 144 8.06 -9.43 -3.34
C LEU A 144 8.73 -9.53 -4.71
N GLY A 145 9.81 -8.79 -4.97
CA GLY A 145 10.49 -8.75 -6.27
C GLY A 145 9.71 -7.98 -7.35
N ILE A 146 8.79 -7.11 -6.96
CA ILE A 146 7.97 -6.28 -7.86
C ILE A 146 8.68 -4.94 -8.09
N HIS A 147 8.91 -4.60 -9.36
CA HIS A 147 9.60 -3.36 -9.70
C HIS A 147 8.69 -2.13 -9.54
N THR A 148 9.19 -1.07 -8.91
CA THR A 148 8.49 0.23 -8.83
C THR A 148 9.27 1.35 -9.52
N GLY A 149 10.61 1.24 -9.56
CA GLY A 149 11.50 2.31 -10.00
C GLY A 149 11.72 3.40 -8.95
N VAL A 150 11.18 3.23 -7.74
CA VAL A 150 11.35 4.16 -6.61
C VAL A 150 12.62 3.79 -5.86
N ASN A 151 13.39 4.79 -5.42
CA ASN A 151 14.54 4.58 -4.54
C ASN A 151 14.10 4.78 -3.09
N LEU A 152 14.08 3.71 -2.30
CA LEU A 152 13.59 3.74 -0.92
C LEU A 152 14.34 4.73 -0.02
N GLN A 153 15.66 4.88 -0.19
CA GLN A 153 16.44 5.82 0.64
C GLN A 153 16.09 7.28 0.36
N LYS A 154 15.99 7.65 -0.92
CA LYS A 154 15.55 9.01 -1.30
C LYS A 154 14.12 9.29 -0.86
N LEU A 155 13.26 8.26 -0.86
CA LEU A 155 11.89 8.39 -0.38
C LEU A 155 11.86 8.64 1.15
N LEU A 156 12.67 7.91 1.92
CA LEU A 156 12.82 8.14 3.36
C LEU A 156 13.32 9.55 3.68
N GLU A 157 14.29 10.07 2.91
CA GLU A 157 14.76 11.46 3.03
C GLU A 157 13.63 12.47 2.79
N ALA A 158 12.82 12.27 1.74
CA ALA A 158 11.68 13.12 1.42
C ALA A 158 10.60 13.06 2.52
N GLY A 159 10.30 11.86 3.03
CA GLY A 159 9.37 11.67 4.15
C GLY A 159 9.84 12.34 5.43
N ASN A 160 11.14 12.24 5.75
CA ASN A 160 11.71 12.95 6.89
C ASN A 160 11.62 14.47 6.73
N PHE A 161 11.96 15.02 5.56
CA PHE A 161 11.85 16.45 5.29
C PHE A 161 10.44 16.99 5.53
N ILE A 162 9.41 16.34 4.97
CA ILE A 162 8.04 16.85 5.10
C ILE A 162 7.48 16.66 6.52
N CYS A 163 7.84 15.57 7.21
CA CYS A 163 7.48 15.37 8.61
C CYS A 163 8.06 16.46 9.52
N GLN A 164 9.33 16.84 9.31
CA GLN A 164 9.97 17.94 10.04
C GLN A 164 9.28 19.28 9.74
N ALA A 165 9.02 19.58 8.46
CA ALA A 165 8.36 20.82 8.05
C ALA A 165 6.93 20.95 8.62
N LEU A 166 6.22 19.84 8.79
CA LEU A 166 4.87 19.78 9.36
C LEU A 166 4.84 19.58 10.88
N ASN A 167 6.00 19.52 11.54
CA ASN A 167 6.13 19.24 12.96
C ASN A 167 5.31 18.00 13.40
N ARG A 168 5.40 16.92 12.62
CA ARG A 168 4.71 15.65 12.90
C ARG A 168 5.66 14.47 12.79
N LYS A 169 5.32 13.38 13.47
CA LYS A 169 6.03 12.10 13.29
C LYS A 169 5.54 11.40 12.01
N THR A 170 6.44 10.63 11.40
CA THR A 170 6.10 9.74 10.29
C THR A 170 5.20 8.60 10.75
N SER A 171 4.23 8.24 9.91
CA SER A 171 3.38 7.06 10.11
C SER A 171 4.01 5.79 9.52
N SER A 172 5.03 5.92 8.65
CA SER A 172 5.73 4.77 8.05
C SER A 172 6.44 3.96 9.13
N LYS A 173 6.15 2.65 9.16
CA LYS A 173 6.85 1.70 10.05
C LYS A 173 8.27 1.42 9.58
N VAL A 174 8.51 1.43 8.27
CA VAL A 174 9.86 1.30 7.71
C VAL A 174 10.75 2.46 8.14
N ALA A 175 10.25 3.70 8.05
CA ALA A 175 10.99 4.88 8.48
C ALA A 175 11.29 4.84 9.99
N GLN A 176 10.31 4.46 10.81
CA GLN A 176 10.50 4.32 12.27
C GLN A 176 11.53 3.25 12.64
N ALA A 177 11.60 2.16 11.90
CA ALA A 177 12.56 1.08 12.14
C ALA A 177 13.97 1.40 11.60
N THR A 178 14.07 2.24 10.57
CA THR A 178 15.33 2.55 9.87
C THR A 178 16.04 3.75 10.47
N CYS A 179 15.30 4.81 10.86
CA CYS A 179 15.84 5.92 11.62
C CYS A 179 16.06 5.49 13.06
N LYS A 180 17.29 5.07 13.38
CA LYS A 180 17.77 5.05 14.77
C LYS A 180 17.72 6.50 15.28
N LEU A 181 16.79 6.77 16.20
CA LEU A 181 16.86 7.92 17.11
C LEU A 181 18.20 7.90 17.85
#